data_AF-A0A2V8TCG0-F1
#
_entry.id   AF-A0A2V8TCG0-F1
#
_cell.length_a   1.000
_cell.length_b   1.000
_cell.length_c   1.000
_cell.angle_alpha   90.00
_cell.angle_beta   90.00
_cell.angle_gamma   90.00
#
_symmetry.space_group_name_H-M   'P 1'
#
loop_
_entity.id
_entity.type
_entity.pdbx_description
1 polymer ?
#
loop_
_entity_poly.entity_id
_entity_poly.type
_entity_poly.pdbx_seq_one_letter_code
_entity_poly.pdbx_strand_id
1 'polypeptide(L)'
;MHTGTEKIDKVVLAYSGGLDTSVILRWLKETYDCEVICFAADVGQAEELGGLEEKAFATGASKLYVEDLREEFVRDFVLTALKANAVYEGVYLLG
;
A
#
# COMPACT_ATOMS: atom_id res chain seq x y z
N MET A 1 -25.03 14.21 -22.29
CA MET A 1 -24.91 14.35 -20.82
C MET A 1 -24.83 12.93 -20.26
N HIS A 2 -23.63 12.47 -19.89
CA HIS A 2 -23.45 11.19 -19.21
C HIS A 2 -23.46 11.50 -17.71
N THR A 3 -24.64 11.43 -17.09
CA THR A 3 -24.81 11.59 -15.64
C THR A 3 -25.11 10.22 -15.06
N GLY A 4 -24.06 9.40 -14.93
CA GLY A 4 -24.10 8.17 -14.16
C GLY A 4 -22.76 8.08 -13.46
N THR A 5 -22.71 8.37 -12.17
CA THR A 5 -21.56 8.02 -11.34
C THR A 5 -21.44 6.51 -11.36
N GLU A 6 -20.40 5.99 -12.02
CA GLU A 6 -20.11 4.56 -12.02
C GLU A 6 -20.01 4.07 -10.58
N LYS A 7 -20.71 2.98 -10.28
CA LYS A 7 -20.66 2.35 -8.96
C LYS A 7 -19.27 1.72 -8.79
N ILE A 8 -18.59 2.05 -7.70
CA ILE A 8 -17.32 1.43 -7.35
C ILE A 8 -17.65 0.12 -6.62
N ASP A 9 -17.38 -1.02 -7.27
CA ASP A 9 -17.66 -2.33 -6.67
C ASP A 9 -16.46 -2.89 -5.87
N LYS A 10 -15.23 -2.53 -6.23
CA LYS A 10 -14.01 -3.06 -5.62
C LYS A 10 -12.84 -2.07 -5.64
N VAL A 11 -12.07 -2.03 -4.55
CA VAL A 11 -10.87 -1.20 -4.39
C VAL A 11 -9.72 -2.06 -3.85
N VAL A 12 -8.51 -1.86 -4.39
CA VAL A 12 -7.26 -2.33 -3.78
C VAL A 12 -6.59 -1.16 -3.08
N LEU A 13 -6.40 -1.26 -1.76
CA LEU A 13 -5.79 -0.25 -0.92
C LEU A 13 -4.36 -0.65 -0.57
N ALA A 14 -3.39 0.19 -0.93
CA ALA A 14 -2.05 0.12 -0.35
C ALA A 14 -2.16 0.40 1.15
N TYR A 15 -1.89 -0.62 1.96
CA TYR A 15 -2.24 -0.67 3.37
C TYR A 15 -0.99 -0.89 4.22
N SER A 16 -0.59 0.16 4.96
CA SER A 16 0.56 0.11 5.86
C SER A 16 0.23 -0.42 7.25
N GLY A 17 -1.05 -0.55 7.61
CA GLY A 17 -1.46 -0.83 8.99
C GLY A 17 -1.41 0.37 9.92
N GLY A 18 -1.00 1.54 9.45
CA GLY A 18 -1.05 2.79 10.20
C GLY A 18 -2.48 3.26 10.53
N LEU A 19 -2.59 4.31 11.33
CA LEU A 19 -3.88 4.93 11.66
C LEU A 19 -4.60 5.39 10.40
N ASP A 20 -3.92 6.13 9.53
CA ASP A 20 -4.51 6.77 8.35
C ASP A 20 -5.07 5.73 7.38
N THR A 21 -4.29 4.71 7.03
CA THR A 21 -4.73 3.66 6.11
C THR A 21 -5.87 2.80 6.69
N SER A 22 -5.94 2.66 8.01
CA SER A 22 -7.06 2.00 8.69
C SER A 22 -8.35 2.85 8.64
N VAL A 23 -8.24 4.16 8.86
CA VAL A 23 -9.37 5.08 8.71
C VAL A 23 -9.86 5.12 7.27
N ILE A 24 -8.94 5.16 6.29
CA ILE A 24 -9.27 5.15 4.86
C ILE A 24 -10.01 3.87 4.47
N LEU A 25 -9.53 2.70 4.93
CA LEU A 25 -10.20 1.42 4.68
C LEU A 25 -11.65 1.48 5.14
N ARG A 26 -11.89 1.94 6.37
CA ARG A 26 -13.23 2.07 6.93
C ARG A 26 -14.08 3.04 6.11
N TRP A 27 -13.51 4.19 5.78
CA TRP A 27 -14.18 5.24 5.01
C TRP A 27 -14.57 4.78 3.61
N LEU A 28 -13.71 4.03 2.90
CA LEU A 28 -14.00 3.48 1.58
C LEU A 28 -15.21 2.54 1.60
N LYS A 29 -15.30 1.69 2.64
CA LYS A 29 -16.45 0.79 2.82
C LYS A 29 -17.74 1.56 3.09
N GLU A 30 -17.70 2.53 4.00
CA GLU A 30 -18.90 3.28 4.38
C GLU A 30 -19.38 4.23 3.27
N THR A 31 -18.45 4.79 2.49
CA THR A 31 -18.76 5.79 1.46
C THR A 31 -19.23 5.13 0.16
N TYR A 32 -18.61 4.02 -0.22
CA TYR A 32 -18.83 3.41 -1.53
C TYR A 32 -19.54 2.06 -1.48
N ASP A 33 -19.76 1.48 -0.29
CA ASP A 33 -20.34 0.15 -0.11
C ASP A 33 -19.67 -0.90 -1.02
N CYS A 34 -18.34 -0.85 -1.04
CA CYS A 34 -17.50 -1.61 -1.96
C CYS A 34 -16.61 -2.63 -1.24
N GLU A 35 -16.18 -3.65 -1.97
CA GLU A 35 -15.19 -4.60 -1.48
C GLU A 35 -13.81 -3.94 -1.44
N VAL A 36 -13.16 -3.93 -0.27
CA VAL A 36 -11.79 -3.42 -0.13
C VAL A 36 -10.83 -4.58 0.09
N ILE A 37 -9.82 -4.68 -0.75
CA ILE A 37 -8.68 -5.61 -0.61
C ILE A 37 -7.48 -4.79 -0.17
N CYS A 38 -6.80 -5.22 0.88
CA CYS A 38 -5.57 -4.60 1.34
C CYS A 38 -4.35 -5.25 0.69
N PHE A 39 -3.37 -4.43 0.34
CA PHE A 39 -2.07 -4.85 -0.15
C PHE A 39 -0.97 -4.19 0.66
N ALA A 40 -0.10 -5.00 1.25
CA ALA A 40 1.08 -4.58 1.98
C ALA A 40 2.33 -5.10 1.27
N ALA A 41 3.29 -4.21 1.01
CA ALA A 41 4.58 -4.56 0.42
C ALA A 41 5.65 -4.53 1.50
N ASP A 42 6.33 -5.66 1.73
CA ASP A 42 7.57 -5.69 2.52
C ASP A 42 8.73 -5.24 1.62
N VAL A 43 9.25 -4.03 1.89
CA VAL A 43 10.43 -3.46 1.24
C VAL A 43 11.57 -3.26 2.24
N GLY A 44 11.50 -3.90 3.42
CA GLY A 44 12.55 -3.89 4.44
C GLY A 44 12.18 -3.18 5.75
N GLN A 45 10.91 -2.80 5.95
CA GLN A 45 10.44 -2.08 7.14
C GLN A 45 10.31 -2.92 8.43
N ALA A 46 10.69 -4.21 8.39
CA ALA A 46 10.77 -5.10 9.55
C ALA A 46 9.46 -5.25 10.37
N GLU A 47 9.42 -4.74 11.62
CA GLU A 47 8.40 -5.07 12.64
C GLU A 47 6.98 -4.53 12.35
N GLU A 48 6.78 -3.68 11.33
CA GLU A 48 5.46 -3.12 10.99
C GLU A 48 4.44 -4.12 10.42
N LEU A 49 4.84 -5.37 10.18
CA LEU A 49 3.98 -6.42 9.63
C LEU A 49 3.28 -7.26 10.71
N GLY A 50 3.69 -7.16 11.97
CA GLY A 50 3.10 -7.91 13.08
C GLY A 50 1.67 -7.48 13.38
N GLY A 51 0.72 -8.41 13.32
CA GLY A 51 -0.70 -8.13 13.59
C GLY A 51 -1.43 -7.35 12.48
N LEU A 52 -0.76 -7.12 11.34
CA LEU A 52 -1.32 -6.40 10.20
C LEU A 52 -2.57 -7.10 9.63
N GLU A 53 -2.53 -8.42 9.59
CA GLU A 53 -3.64 -9.26 9.11
C GLU A 53 -4.89 -9.12 9.99
N GLU A 54 -4.74 -9.31 11.29
CA GLU A 54 -5.83 -9.14 12.26
C GLU A 54 -6.43 -7.73 12.17
N LYS A 55 -5.56 -6.71 12.09
CA LYS A 55 -6.00 -5.32 11.99
C LYS A 55 -6.75 -5.03 10.69
N ALA A 56 -6.26 -5.51 9.54
CA ALA A 56 -6.91 -5.32 8.25
C ALA A 56 -8.32 -5.91 8.24
N PHE A 57 -8.47 -7.16 8.71
CA PHE A 57 -9.77 -7.83 8.77
C PHE A 57 -10.71 -7.20 9.80
N ALA A 58 -10.21 -6.85 10.99
CA ALA A 58 -11.01 -6.17 12.01
C ALA A 58 -11.55 -4.80 11.53
N THR A 59 -10.77 -4.10 10.71
CA THR A 59 -11.17 -2.80 10.12
C THR A 59 -12.14 -3.00 8.95
N GLY A 60 -12.11 -4.17 8.30
CA GLY A 60 -13.12 -4.61 7.35
C GLY A 60 -12.60 -5.02 5.96
N ALA A 61 -11.30 -5.27 5.79
CA ALA A 61 -10.78 -5.81 4.54
C ALA A 61 -11.48 -7.14 4.19
N SER A 62 -11.71 -7.37 2.91
CA SER A 62 -12.17 -8.66 2.38
C SER A 62 -11.02 -9.66 2.23
N LYS A 63 -9.81 -9.14 1.97
CA LYS A 63 -8.58 -9.89 1.78
C LYS A 63 -7.38 -9.00 2.09
N LEU A 64 -6.30 -9.60 2.57
CA LEU A 64 -4.99 -8.98 2.68
C LEU A 64 -3.99 -9.78 1.83
N TYR A 65 -3.18 -9.07 1.05
CA TYR A 65 -1.96 -9.59 0.44
C TYR A 65 -0.77 -8.94 1.13
N VAL A 66 0.20 -9.76 1.54
CA VAL A 66 1.49 -9.30 2.07
C VAL A 66 2.55 -9.91 1.16
N GLU A 67 3.21 -9.06 0.36
CA GLU A 67 4.21 -9.49 -0.62
C GLU A 67 5.61 -9.07 -0.19
N ASP A 68 6.55 -10.01 -0.20
CA ASP A 68 7.98 -9.74 0.00
C ASP A 68 8.58 -9.20 -1.30
N LEU A 69 8.81 -7.89 -1.34
CA LEU A 69 9.33 -7.18 -2.50
C LEU A 69 10.77 -6.70 -2.27
N ARG A 70 11.47 -7.16 -1.22
CA ARG A 70 12.81 -6.67 -0.88
C ARG A 70 13.82 -6.93 -2.00
N GLU A 71 13.83 -8.13 -2.56
CA GLU A 71 14.73 -8.50 -3.65
C GLU A 71 14.43 -7.71 -4.92
N GLU A 72 13.15 -7.55 -5.27
CA GLU A 72 12.73 -6.76 -6.43
C GLU A 72 13.09 -5.28 -6.26
N PHE A 73 12.83 -4.73 -5.07
CA PHE A 73 13.16 -3.35 -4.73
C PHE A 73 14.66 -3.09 -4.88
N VAL A 74 15.51 -3.98 -4.36
CA VAL A 74 16.97 -3.82 -4.49
C VAL A 74 17.41 -3.95 -5.95
N ARG A 75 17.02 -5.04 -6.61
CA ARG A 75 17.50 -5.38 -7.96
C ARG A 75 17.09 -4.34 -9.00
N ASP A 76 15.83 -3.92 -8.97
CA ASP A 76 15.23 -3.16 -10.06
C ASP A 76 15.18 -1.65 -9.77
N PHE A 77 15.20 -1.24 -8.50
CA PHE A 77 15.09 0.17 -8.10
C PHE A 77 16.39 0.70 -7.47
N VAL A 78 16.85 0.12 -6.36
CA VAL A 78 18.04 0.62 -5.63
C VAL A 78 19.30 0.55 -6.50
N LEU A 79 19.57 -0.60 -7.12
CA LEU A 79 20.73 -0.74 -8.01
C LEU A 79 20.62 0.13 -9.25
N THR A 80 19.42 0.43 -9.72
CA THR A 80 19.19 1.35 -10.85
C THR A 80 19.55 2.78 -10.46
N ALA A 81 19.10 3.26 -9.30
CA ALA A 81 19.45 4.57 -8.76
C ALA A 81 20.97 4.69 -8.51
N LEU A 82 21.58 3.63 -7.96
CA LEU A 82 23.02 3.56 -7.73
C LEU A 82 23.81 3.65 -9.04
N LYS A 83 23.44 2.88 -10.08
CA LYS A 83 24.09 2.93 -11.40
C LYS A 83 24.01 4.31 -12.05
N ALA A 84 22.93 5.05 -11.79
CA ALA A 84 22.76 6.41 -12.28
C ALA A 84 23.55 7.46 -11.48
N ASN A 85 24.18 7.09 -10.36
CA ASN A 85 24.70 8.02 -9.35
C ASN A 85 23.63 9.07 -8.98
N ALA A 86 22.39 8.63 -8.78
CA ALA A 86 21.27 9.52 -8.52
C ALA A 86 21.43 10.17 -7.15
N VAL A 87 21.53 11.50 -7.13
CA VAL A 87 21.57 12.31 -5.91
C VAL A 87 20.68 13.52 -6.10
N TYR A 88 19.61 13.60 -5.32
CA TYR A 88 18.71 14.73 -5.31
C TYR A 88 19.32 15.87 -4.48
N GLU A 89 19.37 17.06 -5.08
CA GLU A 89 19.93 18.29 -4.48
C GLU A 89 21.36 18.12 -3.90
N GLY A 90 22.13 17.18 -4.46
CA GLY A 90 23.52 16.92 -4.07
C GLY A 90 23.69 16.23 -2.70
N VAL A 91 22.60 15.86 -2.01
CA VAL A 91 22.67 15.25 -0.66
C VAL A 91 21.78 14.03 -0.47
N TYR A 92 20.61 13.95 -1.11
CA TYR A 92 19.63 12.91 -0.82
C TYR A 92 19.69 11.76 -1.84
N LEU A 93 19.79 10.52 -1.35
CA LEU A 93 20.00 9.32 -2.17
C LEU A 93 18.72 8.66 -2.69
N LEU A 94 17.54 9.27 -2.47
CA LEU A 94 16.25 8.77 -2.96
C LEU A 94 15.90 7.34 -2.48
N GLY A 95 16.41 6.96 -1.29
CA GLY A 95 16.11 5.71 -0.61
C GLY A 95 15.26 5.90 0.63
#